data_AF-A0A1F5KQ29-F1
#
_entry.id   AF-A0A1F5KQ29-F1
#
_cell.length_a   1.000
_cell.length_b   1.000
_cell.length_c   1.000
_cell.angle_alpha   90.00
_cell.angle_beta   90.00
_cell.angle_gamma   90.00
#
_symmetry.space_group_name_H-M   'P 1'
#
loop_
_entity.id
_entity.type
_entity.pdbx_description
1 polymer ?
#
loop_
_entity_poly.entity_id
_entity_poly.type
_entity_poly.pdbx_seq_one_letter_code
_entity_poly.pdbx_strand_id
1 'polypeptide(L)'
;MSKPKLDRQIKVPDQILKNLLTSSELRMLKNRYQIINLLNEGLSIRQIAKKVRVGTDTVVRVIRLVEKNTLLKKTETKFKTSTPWIFGKGND
;
A
#
# COMPACT_ATOMS: atom_id res chain seq x y z
N MET A 1 16.37 -20.09 -22.38
CA MET A 1 16.67 -18.64 -22.28
C MET A 1 17.47 -18.40 -21.01
N SER A 2 18.74 -18.01 -21.10
CA SER A 2 19.56 -17.71 -19.90
C SER A 2 18.99 -16.47 -19.20
N LYS A 3 18.88 -16.48 -17.87
CA LYS A 3 18.41 -15.31 -17.11
C LYS A 3 19.39 -14.14 -17.33
N PRO A 4 18.92 -12.93 -17.66
CA PRO A 4 19.79 -11.77 -17.82
C PRO A 4 20.54 -11.49 -16.51
N LYS A 5 21.85 -11.26 -16.62
CA LYS A 5 22.71 -10.90 -15.48
C LYS A 5 22.28 -9.53 -14.93
N LEU A 6 22.10 -9.43 -13.61
CA LEU A 6 21.59 -8.26 -12.89
C LEU A 6 22.66 -7.17 -12.63
N ASP A 7 23.73 -7.12 -13.42
CA ASP A 7 24.96 -6.42 -13.01
C ASP A 7 25.00 -4.92 -13.35
N ARG A 8 23.93 -4.33 -13.91
CA ARG A 8 23.94 -2.92 -14.31
C ARG A 8 23.03 -2.09 -13.44
N GLN A 9 23.62 -1.29 -12.55
CA GLN A 9 22.95 -0.16 -11.92
C GLN A 9 22.74 0.95 -12.97
N ILE A 10 21.56 0.96 -13.58
CA ILE A 10 21.16 1.97 -14.55
C ILE A 10 20.41 3.08 -13.79
N LYS A 11 20.96 4.30 -13.81
CA LYS A 11 20.23 5.49 -13.34
C LYS A 11 19.23 5.88 -14.42
N VAL A 12 17.94 5.67 -14.17
CA VAL A 12 16.86 6.02 -15.10
C VAL A 12 16.41 7.46 -14.83
N PRO A 13 16.55 8.40 -15.78
CA PRO A 13 16.05 9.77 -15.64
C PRO A 13 14.51 9.84 -15.66
N ASP A 14 13.94 10.78 -14.91
CA ASP A 14 12.49 10.99 -14.82
C ASP A 14 11.80 11.28 -16.16
N GLN A 15 12.51 11.93 -17.07
CA GLN A 15 12.01 12.21 -18.43
C GLN A 15 11.71 10.93 -19.20
N ILE A 16 12.53 9.88 -19.00
CA ILE A 16 12.33 8.60 -19.64
C ILE A 16 11.05 7.94 -19.10
N LEU A 17 10.82 7.99 -17.79
CA LEU A 17 9.60 7.43 -17.18
C LEU A 17 8.33 8.12 -17.71
N LYS A 18 8.37 9.43 -17.94
CA LYS A 18 7.26 10.19 -18.52
C LYS A 18 6.97 9.83 -19.97
N ASN A 19 8.00 9.44 -20.74
CA ASN A 19 7.85 9.03 -22.13
C ASN A 19 7.43 7.56 -22.26
N LEU A 20 7.80 6.73 -21.29
CA LEU A 20 7.47 5.30 -21.28
C LEU A 20 6.06 5.00 -20.75
N LEU A 21 5.59 5.79 -19.79
CA LEU A 21 4.30 5.58 -19.15
C LEU A 21 3.24 6.48 -19.75
N THR A 22 2.03 5.94 -19.86
CA THR A 22 0.86 6.77 -20.16
C THR A 22 0.52 7.69 -18.99
N SER A 23 -0.21 8.76 -19.27
CA SER A 23 -0.68 9.70 -18.23
C SER A 23 -1.55 9.02 -17.15
N SER A 24 -2.31 8.00 -17.54
CA SER A 24 -3.15 7.21 -16.63
C SER A 24 -2.31 6.32 -15.71
N GLU A 25 -1.26 5.68 -16.22
CA GLU A 25 -0.33 4.87 -15.44
C GLU A 25 0.49 5.71 -14.47
N LEU A 26 0.95 6.88 -14.89
CA LEU A 26 1.67 7.81 -14.02
C LEU A 26 0.78 8.30 -12.87
N ARG A 27 -0.48 8.63 -13.17
CA ARG A 27 -1.50 8.95 -12.15
C ARG A 27 -1.73 7.78 -11.20
N MET A 28 -1.80 6.56 -11.73
CA MET A 28 -1.97 5.36 -10.91
C MET A 28 -0.78 5.16 -9.96
N LEU A 29 0.45 5.31 -10.43
CA LEU A 29 1.66 5.24 -9.59
C LEU A 29 1.63 6.29 -8.46
N LYS A 30 1.30 7.54 -8.80
CA LYS A 30 1.15 8.62 -7.83
C LYS A 30 0.13 8.26 -6.74
N ASN A 31 -1.04 7.77 -7.13
CA ASN A 31 -2.10 7.38 -6.19
C ASN A 31 -1.65 6.22 -5.29
N ARG A 32 -1.01 5.19 -5.86
CA ARG A 32 -0.49 4.05 -5.08
C ARG A 32 0.56 4.49 -4.06
N TYR A 33 1.49 5.36 -4.46
CA TYR A 33 2.49 5.92 -3.55
C TYR A 33 1.84 6.72 -2.41
N GLN A 34 0.87 7.57 -2.75
CA GLN A 34 0.14 8.37 -1.75
C GLN A 34 -0.66 7.49 -0.77
N ILE A 35 -1.28 6.41 -1.23
CA ILE A 35 -1.95 5.43 -0.37
C ILE A 35 -0.98 4.85 0.67
N ILE A 36 0.23 4.49 0.26
CA ILE A 36 1.25 3.91 1.15
C ILE A 36 1.67 4.93 2.21
N ASN A 37 1.91 6.18 1.83
CA ASN A 37 2.29 7.22 2.79
C ASN A 37 1.18 7.46 3.83
N LEU A 38 -0.07 7.58 3.39
CA LEU A 38 -1.20 7.77 4.30
C LEU A 38 -1.46 6.53 5.18
N LEU A 39 -1.15 5.32 4.69
CA LEU A 39 -1.19 4.11 5.49
C LEU A 39 -0.14 4.15 6.60
N ASN A 40 1.09 4.59 6.28
CA ASN A 40 2.17 4.74 7.25
C ASN A 40 1.86 5.83 8.31
N GLU A 41 1.08 6.84 7.94
CA GLU A 41 0.53 7.84 8.86
C GLU A 41 -0.60 7.30 9.76
N GLY A 42 -1.04 6.05 9.56
CA GLY A 42 -2.05 5.38 10.39
C GLY A 42 -3.50 5.71 10.02
N LEU A 43 -3.75 6.23 8.81
CA LEU A 43 -5.13 6.53 8.39
C LEU A 43 -5.91 5.25 8.07
N SER A 44 -7.22 5.30 8.31
CA SER A 44 -8.12 4.20 7.93
C SER A 44 -8.31 4.11 6.40
N ILE A 45 -8.58 2.91 5.90
CA ILE A 45 -8.82 2.62 4.47
C ILE A 45 -9.86 3.57 3.86
N ARG A 46 -10.95 3.83 4.59
CA ARG A 46 -12.04 4.73 4.14
C ARG A 46 -11.56 6.18 4.00
N GLN A 47 -10.76 6.67 4.96
CA GLN A 47 -10.22 8.03 4.90
C GLN A 47 -9.23 8.17 3.75
N ILE A 48 -8.36 7.16 3.55
CA ILE A 48 -7.40 7.12 2.44
C ILE A 48 -8.14 7.18 1.10
N ALA A 49 -9.15 6.33 0.92
CA ALA A 49 -9.97 6.29 -0.29
C ALA A 49 -10.60 7.67 -0.60
N LYS A 50 -11.13 8.35 0.42
CA LYS A 50 -11.70 9.71 0.28
C LYS A 50 -10.64 10.75 -0.09
N LYS A 51 -9.46 10.72 0.55
CA LYS A 51 -8.37 11.68 0.29
C LYS A 51 -7.77 11.51 -1.11
N VAL A 52 -7.50 10.28 -1.53
CA VAL A 52 -6.86 9.96 -2.81
C VAL A 52 -7.89 9.90 -3.96
N ARG A 53 -9.19 9.94 -3.64
CA ARG A 53 -10.31 9.85 -4.59
C ARG A 53 -10.28 8.57 -5.40
N VAL A 54 -10.14 7.43 -4.72
CA VAL A 54 -10.16 6.08 -5.29
C VAL A 54 -11.14 5.19 -4.55
N GLY A 55 -11.52 4.06 -5.15
CA GLY A 55 -12.33 3.04 -4.47
C GLY A 55 -11.59 2.41 -3.29
N THR A 56 -12.35 1.95 -2.29
CA THR A 56 -11.81 1.25 -1.11
C THR A 56 -11.15 -0.07 -1.49
N ASP A 57 -11.66 -0.74 -2.52
CA ASP A 57 -11.09 -1.95 -3.14
C ASP A 57 -9.67 -1.71 -3.66
N THR A 58 -9.42 -0.54 -4.26
CA THR A 58 -8.12 -0.15 -4.79
C THR A 58 -7.12 0.02 -3.64
N VAL A 59 -7.53 0.68 -2.56
CA VAL A 59 -6.69 0.84 -1.36
C VAL A 59 -6.34 -0.53 -0.77
N VAL A 60 -7.31 -1.42 -0.60
CA VAL A 60 -7.08 -2.80 -0.10
C VAL A 60 -6.12 -3.57 -1.01
N ARG A 61 -6.28 -3.47 -2.33
CA ARG A 61 -5.41 -4.16 -3.29
C ARG A 61 -3.96 -3.66 -3.19
N VAL A 62 -3.76 -2.34 -3.02
CA VAL A 62 -2.43 -1.75 -2.83
C VAL A 62 -1.81 -2.23 -1.53
N ILE A 63 -2.56 -2.23 -0.43
CA ILE A 63 -2.09 -2.74 0.87
C ILE A 63 -1.62 -4.19 0.74
N ARG A 64 -2.43 -5.08 0.16
CA ARG A 64 -2.06 -6.49 -0.05
C ARG A 64 -0.83 -6.67 -0.92
N LEU A 65 -0.69 -5.84 -1.96
CA LEU A 65 0.46 -5.88 -2.86
C LEU A 65 1.74 -5.47 -2.12
N VAL A 66 1.64 -4.47 -1.26
CA VAL A 66 2.73 -4.00 -0.41
C VAL A 66 3.08 -5.05 0.65
N GLU A 67 2.10 -5.61 1.36
CA GLU A 67 2.34 -6.71 2.32
C GLU A 67 3.02 -7.93 1.68
N LYS A 68 2.67 -8.24 0.43
CA LYS A 68 3.24 -9.39 -0.30
C LYS A 68 4.66 -9.16 -0.78
N ASN A 69 4.98 -7.97 -1.26
CA ASN A 69 6.26 -7.66 -1.92
C ASN A 69 7.28 -7.01 -0.99
N THR A 70 6.83 -6.43 0.12
CA THR A 70 7.67 -5.68 1.03
C THR A 70 7.81 -6.47 2.32
N LEU A 71 9.07 -6.70 2.71
CA LEU A 71 9.51 -7.08 4.06
C LEU A 71 9.20 -5.96 5.08
N LEU A 72 8.14 -5.18 4.88
CA LEU A 72 7.70 -4.14 5.80
C LEU A 72 7.29 -4.87 7.07
N LYS A 73 8.16 -4.76 8.07
CA LYS A 73 7.95 -5.28 9.42
C LYS A 73 6.51 -4.96 9.80
N LYS A 74 5.72 -6.00 9.99
CA LYS A 74 4.35 -5.96 10.47
C LYS A 74 4.35 -5.05 11.70
N THR A 75 3.91 -3.80 11.57
CA THR A 75 3.58 -3.00 12.75
C THR A 75 2.30 -3.61 13.26
N GLU A 76 2.43 -4.51 14.24
CA GLU A 76 1.30 -5.14 14.90
C GLU A 76 0.45 -4.05 15.55
N THR A 77 -0.53 -3.52 14.83
CA THR A 77 -1.59 -2.76 15.46
C THR A 77 -2.51 -3.77 16.15
N LYS A 78 -2.19 -4.08 17.42
CA LYS A 78 -3.07 -4.85 18.29
C LYS A 78 -4.39 -4.10 18.40
N PHE A 79 -5.40 -4.53 17.66
CA PHE A 79 -6.76 -4.05 17.86
C PHE A 79 -7.22 -4.54 19.23
N LYS A 80 -7.10 -3.68 20.26
CA LYS A 80 -7.76 -3.90 21.54
C LYS A 80 -9.24 -3.61 21.34
N THR A 81 -10.00 -4.59 20.90
CA THR A 81 -11.47 -4.51 20.99
C THR A 81 -11.84 -4.61 22.46
N SER A 82 -11.98 -3.47 23.13
CA SER A 82 -12.62 -3.32 24.44
C SER A 82 -14.14 -3.44 24.31
N THR A 83 -14.61 -4.43 23.56
CA THR A 83 -16.03 -4.78 23.52
C THR A 83 -16.16 -6.12 24.23
N PRO A 84 -16.78 -6.17 25.42
CA PRO A 84 -17.13 -7.44 26.02
C PRO A 84 -18.07 -8.14 25.04
N TRP A 85 -17.56 -9.22 24.44
CA TRP A 85 -18.33 -10.05 23.54
C TRP A 85 -19.58 -10.53 24.26
N ILE A 86 -20.75 -10.38 23.65
CA ILE A 86 -22.07 -10.67 24.21
C ILE A 86 -22.24 -12.18 24.57
N PHE A 87 -21.25 -13.03 24.30
CA PHE A 87 -21.28 -14.48 24.56
C PHE A 87 -20.37 -14.99 25.68
N GLY A 88 -19.81 -14.13 26.53
CA GLY A 88 -19.17 -14.66 27.73
C GLY A 88 -18.34 -13.63 28.46
N LYS A 89 -18.78 -13.32 29.69
CA LYS A 89 -17.89 -12.78 30.71
C LYS A 89 -16.70 -13.74 30.85
N GLY A 90 -15.50 -13.27 30.53
CA GLY A 90 -14.31 -13.85 31.16
C GLY A 90 -14.35 -13.42 32.62
N ASN A 91 -14.59 -14.36 33.53
CA ASN A 91 -14.25 -14.14 34.93
C ASN A 91 -12.72 -14.14 35.04
N ASP A 92 -12.23 -13.09 35.72
CA ASP A 92 -10.94 -12.87 36.38
C ASP A 92 -9.63 -13.29 35.68
#